data_AF-A0AAD3MFG7-F1
#
_entry.id   AF-A0AAD3MFG7-F1
#
_cell.length_a   1.000
_cell.length_b   1.000
_cell.length_c   1.000
_cell.angle_alpha   90.00
_cell.angle_beta   90.00
_cell.angle_gamma   90.00
#
_symmetry.space_group_name_H-M   'P 1'
#
loop_
_entity.id
_entity.type
_entity.pdbx_description
1 polymer ?
#
loop_
_entity_poly.entity_id
_entity_poly.type
_entity_poly.pdbx_seq_one_letter_code
_entity_poly.pdbx_strand_id
1 'polypeptide(L)' 'TGQSGGSLLSLSDAVSQAARTAGVRPMTSAEHLQDDLETEELKEAYAEQVKTDIKKRVREDPDFNSQQFPNAHRAFSSDS' A
#
# COMPACT_ATOMS: atom_id res chain seq x y z
N THR A 1 -5.71 -6.78 -22.39
CA THR A 1 -4.46 -6.09 -21.99
C THR A 1 -4.64 -5.59 -20.57
N GLY A 2 -3.62 -5.71 -19.72
CA GLY A 2 -3.65 -5.16 -18.36
C GLY A 2 -3.39 -6.19 -17.27
N GLN A 3 -2.22 -6.85 -17.28
CA GLN A 3 -1.62 -7.26 -16.01
C GLN A 3 -1.20 -5.97 -15.28
N SER A 4 -2.15 -5.37 -14.56
CA SER A 4 -1.86 -4.40 -13.51
C SER A 4 -2.46 -4.93 -12.21
N GLY A 5 -2.16 -6.20 -11.92
CA GLY A 5 -2.15 -6.66 -10.54
C GLY A 5 -0.94 -5.98 -9.89
N GLY A 6 -1.13 -4.75 -9.43
CA GLY A 6 -0.22 -4.14 -8.48
C GLY A 6 -0.25 -5.01 -7.25
N SER A 7 0.61 -6.03 -7.22
CA SER A 7 0.94 -6.74 -5.99
C SER A 7 1.26 -5.65 -4.99
N LEU A 8 0.56 -5.63 -3.85
CA LEU A 8 0.82 -4.65 -2.81
C LEU A 8 2.33 -4.62 -2.58
N LEU A 9 2.96 -3.49 -2.93
CA LEU A 9 4.40 -3.34 -2.75
C LEU A 9 4.66 -3.38 -1.25
N SER A 10 5.62 -4.19 -0.83
CA SER A 10 6.16 -4.09 0.53
C SER A 10 6.61 -2.65 0.78
N LEU A 11 6.54 -2.19 2.02
CA LEU A 11 7.01 -0.85 2.39
C LEU A 11 8.44 -0.61 1.88
N SER A 12 9.32 -1.61 2.03
CA SER A 12 10.72 -1.56 1.57
C SER A 12 10.86 -1.43 0.05
N ASP A 13 9.99 -2.10 -0.73
CA ASP A 13 9.95 -1.98 -2.20
C ASP A 13 9.46 -0.59 -2.62
N ALA A 14 8.39 -0.12 -1.99
CA ALA A 14 7.79 1.19 -2.28
C ALA A 14 8.81 2.32 -2.01
N VAL A 15 9.51 2.27 -0.88
CA VAL A 15 10.55 3.25 -0.53
C VAL A 15 11.77 3.14 -1.46
N SER A 16 12.20 1.91 -1.80
CA SER A 16 13.31 1.71 -2.75
C SER A 16 12.98 2.28 -4.13
N GLN A 17 11.76 2.08 -4.62
CA GLN A 17 11.30 2.65 -5.88
C GLN A 17 11.17 4.17 -5.80
N ALA A 18 10.64 4.70 -4.69
CA ALA A 18 10.52 6.14 -4.48
C ALA A 18 11.89 6.84 -4.45
N ALA A 19 12.86 6.26 -3.73
CA ALA A 19 14.23 6.79 -3.66
C ALA A 19 14.88 6.83 -5.04
N ARG A 20 14.75 5.75 -5.83
CA ARG A 20 15.26 5.69 -7.22
C ARG A 20 14.59 6.72 -8.12
N THR A 21 13.28 6.90 -7.99
CA THR A 21 12.50 7.87 -8.78
C THR A 21 12.89 9.31 -8.42
N ALA A 22 13.12 9.59 -7.14
CA ALA A 22 13.56 10.89 -6.65
C ALA A 22 15.06 11.15 -6.87
N GLY A 23 15.83 10.16 -7.32
CA GLY A 23 17.28 10.27 -7.55
C GLY A 23 18.11 10.39 -6.26
N VAL A 24 17.55 10.00 -5.11
CA VAL A 24 18.22 10.07 -3.80
C VAL A 24 18.86 8.74 -3.43
N ARG A 25 19.84 8.79 -2.53
CA ARG A 25 20.49 7.61 -1.95
C ARG A 25 20.50 7.73 -0.43
N PRO A 26 20.34 6.63 0.32
CA PRO A 26 20.47 6.64 1.77
C PRO A 26 21.88 7.10 2.16
N MET A 27 21.97 7.86 3.26
CA MET A 27 23.25 8.27 3.86
C MET A 27 24.00 7.09 4.48
N THR A 28 23.26 6.06 4.87
CA THR A 28 23.76 4.77 5.37
C THR A 28 23.96 3.80 4.20
N SER A 29 23.40 2.59 4.28
CA SER A 29 23.38 1.58 3.21
C SER A 29 21.93 1.24 2.85
N ALA A 30 21.71 0.74 1.64
CA ALA A 30 20.37 0.30 1.23
C ALA A 30 19.86 -0.83 2.13
N GLU A 31 20.73 -1.78 2.46
CA GLU A 31 20.42 -2.92 3.34
C GLU A 31 19.98 -2.47 4.75
N HIS A 32 20.61 -1.43 5.31
CA HIS A 32 20.26 -0.92 6.64
C HIS A 32 18.89 -0.22 6.61
N LEU A 33 18.65 0.59 5.57
CA LEU A 33 17.33 1.20 5.36
C LEU A 33 16.25 0.14 5.14
N GLN A 34 16.56 -0.97 4.46
CA GLN A 34 15.62 -2.07 4.27
C GLN A 34 15.28 -2.74 5.61
N ASP A 35 16.28 -3.05 6.45
CA ASP A 35 16.09 -3.62 7.77
C ASP A 35 15.18 -2.74 8.65
N ASP A 36 15.45 -1.44 8.67
CA ASP A 36 14.61 -0.45 9.36
C ASP A 36 13.14 -0.50 8.89
N LEU A 37 12.91 -0.61 7.57
CA LEU A 37 11.58 -0.66 6.95
C LEU A 37 10.87 -2.02 7.09
N GLU A 38 11.60 -3.09 7.42
CA GLU A 38 11.07 -4.44 7.60
C GLU A 38 10.64 -4.74 9.04
N THR A 39 10.77 -3.77 9.95
CA THR A 39 10.22 -3.86 11.30
C THR A 39 8.71 -4.12 11.30
N GLU A 40 8.26 -4.96 12.23
CA GLU A 40 6.86 -5.39 12.32
C GLU A 40 5.92 -4.18 12.51
N GLU A 41 6.30 -3.26 13.41
CA GLU A 41 5.56 -2.02 13.66
C GLU A 41 5.32 -1.19 12.38
N LEU A 42 6.36 -0.98 11.56
CA LEU A 42 6.21 -0.20 10.33
C LEU A 42 5.41 -0.94 9.26
N LYS A 43 5.56 -2.26 9.17
CA LYS A 43 4.78 -3.08 8.23
C LYS A 43 3.29 -3.06 8.59
N GLU A 44 2.95 -3.15 9.87
CA GLU A 44 1.58 -3.05 10.35
C GLU A 44 1.00 -1.65 10.14
N ALA A 45 1.76 -0.60 10.49
CA ALA A 45 1.34 0.78 10.28
C ALA A 45 1.10 1.07 8.78
N TYR A 46 1.98 0.59 7.90
CA TYR A 46 1.81 0.70 6.45
C TYR A 46 0.56 -0.04 5.97
N ALA A 47 0.32 -1.27 6.44
CA ALA A 47 -0.85 -2.04 6.06
C ALA A 47 -2.16 -1.34 6.47
N GLU A 48 -2.23 -0.80 7.68
CA GLU A 48 -3.40 -0.06 8.16
C GLU A 48 -3.58 1.27 7.42
N GLN A 49 -2.50 1.97 7.09
CA GLN A 49 -2.57 3.18 6.27
C GLN A 49 -3.12 2.87 4.87
N VAL A 50 -2.55 1.88 4.17
CA VAL A 50 -2.98 1.49 2.83
C VAL A 50 -4.46 1.07 2.84
N LYS A 51 -4.86 0.26 3.82
CA LYS A 51 -6.26 -0.14 4.00
C LYS A 51 -7.18 1.06 4.21
N THR A 52 -6.78 2.02 5.05
CA THR A 52 -7.55 3.24 5.31
C THR A 52 -7.70 4.10 4.05
N ASP A 53 -6.61 4.31 3.33
CA ASP A 53 -6.57 5.09 2.10
C ASP A 53 -7.42 4.45 1.00
N ILE A 54 -7.36 3.12 0.84
CA ILE A 54 -8.21 2.41 -0.13
C ILE A 54 -9.68 2.53 0.26
N LYS A 55 -10.04 2.30 1.53
CA LYS A 55 -11.44 2.45 2.01
C LYS A 55 -11.97 3.85 1.71
N LYS A 56 -11.16 4.88 1.99
CA LYS A 56 -11.50 6.26 1.70
C LYS A 56 -11.69 6.48 0.20
N ARG A 57 -10.74 6.05 -0.63
CA ARG A 57 -10.80 6.23 -2.08
C ARG A 57 -12.00 5.55 -2.71
N VAL A 58 -12.38 4.36 -2.24
CA VAL A 58 -13.57 3.62 -2.69
C VAL A 58 -14.86 4.34 -2.29
N ARG A 59 -14.93 4.86 -1.05
CA ARG A 59 -16.10 5.61 -0.58
C ARG A 59 -16.33 6.91 -1.36
N GLU A 60 -15.25 7.57 -1.74
CA GLU A 60 -15.29 8.83 -2.49
C GLU A 60 -15.38 8.63 -4.00
N ASP A 61 -15.37 7.38 -4.48
CA ASP A 61 -15.41 7.06 -5.90
C ASP A 61 -16.85 7.13 -6.45
N PRO A 62 -17.15 8.04 -7.39
CA PRO A 62 -18.52 8.22 -7.90
C PRO A 62 -18.98 7.06 -8.79
N ASP A 63 -18.04 6.29 -9.35
CA ASP A 63 -18.31 5.13 -10.20
C ASP A 63 -18.44 3.83 -9.38
N PHE A 64 -18.11 3.86 -8.08
CA PHE A 64 -18.23 2.70 -7.21
C PHE A 64 -19.69 2.42 -6.87
N ASN A 65 -20.15 1.23 -7.28
CA ASN A 65 -21.48 0.72 -6.95
C ASN A 65 -21.38 -0.64 -6.26
N SER A 66 -21.81 -0.71 -5.01
CA SER A 66 -21.79 -1.93 -4.20
C SER A 66 -22.67 -3.06 -4.75
N GLN A 67 -23.70 -2.76 -5.55
CA GLN A 67 -24.52 -3.77 -6.25
C GLN A 67 -23.79 -4.40 -7.44
N GLN A 68 -22.89 -3.66 -8.09
CA GLN A 68 -22.04 -4.19 -9.18
C GLN A 68 -20.86 -5.01 -8.63
N PHE A 69 -20.41 -4.69 -7.42
CA PHE A 69 -19.32 -5.37 -6.73
C PHE A 69 -19.78 -5.97 -5.39
N PRO A 70 -20.62 -7.04 -5.40
CA PRO A 70 -21.25 -7.59 -4.20
C PRO A 70 -20.27 -8.09 -3.12
N ASN A 71 -19.01 -8.34 -3.49
CA ASN A 71 -17.95 -8.77 -2.57
C ASN A 71 -17.00 -7.66 -2.11
N ALA A 72 -17.19 -6.42 -2.56
CA ALA A 72 -16.30 -5.31 -2.20
C ALA A 72 -16.27 -5.06 -0.69
N HIS A 73 -17.38 -5.32 0.01
CA HIS A 73 -17.43 -5.25 1.47
C HIS A 73 -16.42 -6.22 2.12
N ARG A 74 -16.07 -7.37 1.53
CA ARG A 74 -15.07 -8.27 2.14
C ARG A 74 -13.64 -7.73 2.06
N ALA A 75 -13.35 -6.89 1.07
CA ALA A 75 -12.03 -6.28 0.92
C ALA A 75 -11.88 -5.01 1.78
N PHE A 76 -12.99 -4.33 2.10
CA PHE A 76 -12.99 -2.98 2.66
C PHE A 76 -13.85 -2.80 3.92
N SER A 77 -14.62 -3.79 4.36
CA SER A 77 -15.31 -3.73 5.65
C SER A 77 -14.31 -3.84 6.79
N SER A 78 -14.60 -3.13 7.88
CA SER A 78 -13.93 -3.33 9.16
C SER A 78 -14.41 -4.67 9.71
N ASP A 79 -13.53 -5.65 9.80
CA ASP A 79 -13.70 -6.67 10.83
C ASP A 79 -13.63 -5.91 12.17
N SER A 80 -14.66 -6.11 12.99
CA SER A 80 -14.95 -5.34 14.19
C SER A 80 -14.18 -5.85 15.40
#